data_AF-A0A9D5QTS6-F1
#
_entry.id   AF-A0A9D5QTS6-F1
#
_cell.length_a   1.000
_cell.length_b   1.000
_cell.length_c   1.000
_cell.angle_alpha   90.00
_cell.angle_beta   90.00
_cell.angle_gamma   90.00
#
_symmetry.space_group_name_H-M   'P 1'
#
loop_
_entity.id
_entity.type
_entity.pdbx_description
1 polymer ?
#
loop_
_entity_poly.entity_id
_entity_poly.type
_entity_poly.pdbx_seq_one_letter_code
_entity_poly.pdbx_strand_id
1 'polypeptide(L)'
;MAKKTKKSAEKKAAQTAAPVVDTTPTNREALPQGRITPKLIVAQHKFNRWYVYFKGVAPKDNVGCGCKTAKSAIRYMHMLKARYGATISQNIYERLQFEAAREA
;
A
#
# COMPACT_ATOMS: atom_id res chain seq x y z
N MET A 1 -29.30 9.96 -36.83
CA MET A 1 -28.09 9.37 -37.46
C MET A 1 -26.92 10.32 -37.25
N ALA A 2 -26.16 10.18 -36.15
CA ALA A 2 -25.04 11.06 -35.81
C ALA A 2 -23.72 10.49 -36.36
N LYS A 3 -23.07 11.23 -37.25
CA LYS A 3 -21.76 10.91 -37.83
C LYS A 3 -20.65 11.12 -36.78
N LYS A 4 -19.86 10.06 -36.54
CA LYS A 4 -18.54 10.12 -35.90
C LYS A 4 -17.59 10.99 -36.73
N THR A 5 -16.63 11.70 -36.12
CA THR A 5 -15.20 11.75 -36.52
C THR A 5 -14.33 12.52 -35.51
N LYS A 6 -13.43 11.77 -34.87
CA LYS A 6 -12.00 11.98 -34.53
C LYS A 6 -11.53 13.36 -34.01
N LYS A 7 -11.02 13.39 -32.76
CA LYS A 7 -10.03 14.36 -32.29
C LYS A 7 -8.71 13.62 -32.07
N SER A 8 -7.79 13.75 -33.03
CA SER A 8 -6.39 13.38 -32.86
C SER A 8 -5.68 14.45 -32.02
N ALA A 9 -4.89 14.02 -31.05
CA ALA A 9 -3.76 14.78 -30.52
C ALA A 9 -2.79 13.80 -29.86
N GLU A 10 -1.88 13.24 -30.67
CA GLU A 10 -0.62 12.73 -30.16
C GLU A 10 0.22 13.90 -29.63
N LYS A 11 0.64 13.81 -28.36
CA LYS A 11 1.90 14.42 -27.91
C LYS A 11 2.61 13.43 -27.01
N LYS A 12 3.62 12.79 -27.59
CA LYS A 12 4.63 11.98 -26.91
C LYS A 12 5.89 12.85 -26.80
N ALA A 13 6.31 13.17 -25.59
CA ALA A 13 7.70 13.50 -25.28
C ALA A 13 7.93 13.32 -23.78
N ALA A 14 8.93 12.49 -23.47
CA ALA A 14 9.36 12.08 -22.16
C ALA A 14 9.99 13.22 -21.35
N GLN A 15 9.79 13.20 -20.03
CA GLN A 15 10.73 13.82 -19.09
C GLN A 15 11.03 12.83 -17.97
N THR A 16 12.20 12.24 -18.08
CA THR A 16 12.88 11.49 -17.03
C THR A 16 13.35 12.49 -15.98
N ALA A 17 12.81 12.40 -14.76
CA ALA A 17 13.40 13.00 -13.58
C ALA A 17 13.66 11.89 -12.57
N ALA A 18 14.93 11.72 -12.20
CA ALA A 18 15.38 10.75 -11.22
C ALA A 18 14.72 11.02 -9.85
N PRO A 19 14.30 10.01 -9.09
CA PRO A 19 13.90 10.21 -7.71
C PRO A 19 15.17 10.47 -6.87
N VAL A 20 15.32 11.70 -6.39
CA VAL A 20 16.19 12.04 -5.26
C VAL A 20 15.71 11.22 -4.06
N VAL A 21 16.56 10.31 -3.62
CA VAL A 21 16.38 9.53 -2.39
C VAL A 21 16.72 10.45 -1.24
N ASP A 22 15.70 11.15 -0.71
CA ASP A 22 15.80 11.80 0.59
C ASP A 22 15.41 10.77 1.66
N THR A 23 16.40 9.96 2.07
CA THR A 23 16.32 9.16 3.29
C THR A 23 16.66 10.05 4.49
N THR A 24 15.71 10.89 4.89
CA THR A 24 15.68 11.44 6.25
C THR A 24 14.39 10.98 6.94
N PRO A 25 14.47 10.39 8.15
CA PRO A 25 13.28 10.17 8.95
C PRO A 25 12.80 11.55 9.41
N THR A 26 11.80 12.10 8.71
CA THR A 26 11.02 13.23 9.22
C THR A 26 10.22 12.74 10.43
N ASN A 27 10.90 12.73 11.58
CA ASN A 27 10.30 12.69 12.89
C ASN A 27 9.70 14.09 13.12
N ARG A 28 8.52 14.35 12.56
CA ARG A 28 7.85 15.65 12.69
C ARG A 28 7.24 15.76 14.07
N GLU A 29 7.78 16.70 14.83
CA GLU A 29 7.34 17.12 16.16
C GLU A 29 5.88 17.62 16.20
N ALA A 30 5.20 17.13 17.24
CA ALA A 30 4.14 17.70 18.08
C ALA A 30 3.03 18.63 17.52
N LEU A 31 1.79 18.11 17.56
CA LEU A 31 0.59 18.84 17.99
C LEU A 31 -0.24 17.92 18.95
N PRO A 32 -1.01 18.46 19.91
CA PRO A 32 -1.59 17.69 21.00
C PRO A 32 -2.94 17.10 20.60
N GLN A 33 -2.99 15.79 20.30
CA GLN A 33 -4.17 14.91 20.47
C GLN A 33 -3.86 13.53 19.89
N GLY A 34 -3.68 12.55 20.78
CA GLY A 34 -3.58 11.13 20.42
C GLY A 34 -2.25 10.74 19.79
N ARG A 35 -1.33 10.18 20.58
CA ARG A 35 -0.13 9.52 20.07
C ARG A 35 -0.53 8.44 19.05
N ILE A 36 -0.46 8.73 17.76
CA ILE A 36 -0.56 7.71 16.71
C ILE A 36 0.81 7.02 16.71
N THR A 37 0.99 6.04 17.60
CA THR A 37 2.14 5.15 17.48
C THR A 37 2.09 4.54 16.07
N PRO A 38 3.17 4.64 15.27
CA PRO A 38 3.13 4.16 13.89
C PRO A 38 2.89 2.66 13.92
N LYS A 39 1.68 2.26 13.54
CA LYS A 39 1.26 0.86 13.54
C LYS A 39 2.04 0.14 12.45
N LEU A 40 2.59 -1.03 12.75
CA LEU A 40 3.28 -1.84 11.75
C LEU A 40 2.27 -2.73 11.03
N ILE A 41 2.15 -2.59 9.72
CA ILE A 41 1.33 -3.44 8.87
C ILE A 41 2.11 -4.72 8.55
N VAL A 42 1.49 -5.86 8.84
CA VAL A 42 1.99 -7.19 8.53
C VAL A 42 0.91 -7.97 7.79
N ALA A 43 1.31 -9.08 7.19
CA ALA A 43 0.38 -10.03 6.62
C ALA A 43 0.82 -11.47 6.86
N GLN A 44 -0.16 -12.35 6.93
CA GLN A 44 0.02 -13.78 7.07
C GLN A 44 -0.89 -14.52 6.10
N HIS A 45 -0.36 -15.54 5.44
CA HIS A 45 -1.16 -16.43 4.61
C HIS A 45 -1.74 -17.56 5.48
N LYS A 46 -3.08 -17.66 5.53
CA LYS A 46 -3.80 -18.71 6.28
C LYS A 46 -5.10 -19.04 5.55
N PHE A 47 -5.52 -20.31 5.57
CA PHE A 47 -6.78 -20.74 4.93
C PHE A 47 -6.93 -20.26 3.48
N ASN A 48 -5.83 -20.29 2.71
CA ASN A 48 -5.77 -19.82 1.32
C ASN A 48 -6.16 -18.34 1.12
N ARG A 49 -5.93 -17.51 2.14
CA ARG A 49 -6.19 -16.07 2.16
C ARG A 49 -5.04 -15.32 2.83
N TRP A 50 -4.81 -14.10 2.37
CA TRP A 50 -3.86 -13.16 2.93
C TRP A 50 -4.54 -12.29 3.97
N TYR A 51 -4.20 -12.47 5.23
CA TYR A 51 -4.70 -11.63 6.32
C TYR A 51 -3.72 -10.49 6.55
N VAL A 52 -4.12 -9.27 6.20
CA VAL A 52 -3.36 -8.04 6.47
C VAL A 52 -3.88 -7.43 7.77
N TYR A 53 -3.00 -7.07 8.70
CA TYR A 53 -3.37 -6.54 10.02
C TYR A 53 -2.26 -5.66 10.62
N PHE A 54 -2.61 -4.86 11.62
CA PHE A 54 -1.63 -4.13 12.41
C PHE A 54 -1.00 -5.01 13.50
N LYS A 55 0.32 -5.12 13.52
CA LYS A 55 1.07 -5.81 14.58
C LYS A 55 0.96 -5.03 15.89
N GLY A 56 0.70 -5.73 16.99
CA GLY A 56 0.57 -5.12 18.32
C GLY A 56 -0.79 -4.48 18.60
N VAL A 57 -1.75 -4.57 17.68
CA VAL A 57 -3.14 -4.13 17.90
C VAL A 57 -4.00 -5.34 18.19
N ALA A 58 -4.81 -5.25 19.25
CA ALA A 58 -5.75 -6.31 19.62
C ALA A 58 -6.69 -6.64 18.45
N PRO A 59 -7.05 -7.91 18.21
CA PRO A 59 -7.89 -8.29 17.06
C PRO A 59 -9.23 -7.55 16.98
N LYS A 60 -9.82 -7.19 18.14
CA LYS A 60 -11.08 -6.44 18.24
C LYS A 60 -10.97 -5.03 17.66
N ASP A 61 -9.80 -4.42 17.78
CA ASP A 61 -9.53 -3.04 17.33
C ASP A 61 -8.76 -3.00 16.00
N ASN A 62 -8.54 -4.17 15.39
CA ASN A 62 -7.76 -4.30 14.17
C ASN A 62 -8.66 -4.19 12.94
N VAL A 63 -8.23 -3.41 11.96
CA VAL A 63 -8.96 -3.19 10.71
C VAL A 63 -8.50 -4.19 9.65
N GLY A 64 -8.23 -5.43 10.07
CA GLY A 64 -7.61 -6.43 9.22
C GLY A 64 -8.56 -6.96 8.15
N CYS A 65 -8.03 -7.30 6.96
CA CYS A 65 -8.80 -7.84 5.85
C CYS A 65 -8.19 -9.15 5.33
N GLY A 66 -9.05 -10.14 5.06
CA GLY A 66 -8.70 -11.40 4.40
C GLY A 66 -8.76 -11.27 2.87
N CYS A 67 -7.64 -10.83 2.29
CA CYS A 67 -7.44 -10.67 0.86
C CYS A 67 -7.32 -12.03 0.15
N LYS A 68 -7.93 -12.17 -1.03
CA LYS A 68 -7.92 -13.45 -1.78
C LYS A 68 -6.60 -13.66 -2.54
N THR A 69 -5.98 -12.58 -3.00
CA THR A 69 -4.74 -12.60 -3.80
C THR A 69 -3.67 -11.72 -3.16
N ALA A 70 -2.40 -12.03 -3.40
CA ALA A 70 -1.26 -11.23 -2.96
C ALA A 70 -1.33 -9.81 -3.54
N LYS A 71 -1.74 -9.66 -4.81
CA LYS A 71 -1.97 -8.33 -5.43
C LYS A 71 -2.97 -7.48 -4.62
N SER A 72 -4.08 -8.09 -4.18
CA SER A 72 -5.10 -7.39 -3.39
C SER A 72 -4.60 -7.04 -1.99
N ALA A 73 -3.78 -7.90 -1.37
CA ALA A 73 -3.16 -7.63 -0.08
C ALA A 73 -2.19 -6.45 -0.14
N ILE A 74 -1.34 -6.37 -1.19
CA ILE A 74 -0.44 -5.24 -1.44
C ILE A 74 -1.22 -3.93 -1.53
N ARG A 75 -2.31 -3.91 -2.32
CA ARG A 75 -3.17 -2.72 -2.46
C ARG A 75 -3.77 -2.30 -1.12
N TYR A 76 -4.21 -3.27 -0.32
CA TYR A 76 -4.77 -3.01 1.00
C TYR A 76 -3.74 -2.44 1.98
N MET A 77 -2.50 -2.96 1.97
CA MET A 77 -1.41 -2.42 2.79
C MET A 77 -1.14 -0.94 2.49
N HIS A 78 -1.07 -0.56 1.21
CA HIS A 78 -0.88 0.85 0.82
C HIS A 78 -2.04 1.74 1.23
N MET A 79 -3.28 1.23 1.14
CA MET A 79 -4.45 1.94 1.65
C MET A 79 -4.36 2.17 3.16
N LEU A 80 -3.95 1.16 3.94
CA LEU A 80 -3.77 1.29 5.39
C LEU A 80 -2.65 2.27 5.74
N LYS A 81 -1.55 2.26 4.99
CA LYS A 81 -0.45 3.23 5.14
C LYS A 81 -0.95 4.66 4.94
N ALA A 82 -1.71 4.91 3.87
CA ALA A 82 -2.25 6.23 3.57
C ALA A 82 -3.31 6.71 4.59
N ARG A 83 -4.16 5.80 5.09
CA ARG A 83 -5.23 6.16 6.04
C ARG A 83 -4.78 6.33 7.48
N TYR A 84 -3.87 5.46 7.94
CA TYR A 84 -3.51 5.35 9.35
C TYR A 84 -2.08 5.81 9.65
N GLY A 85 -1.35 6.33 8.66
CA GLY A 85 0.05 6.72 8.83
C GLY A 85 0.95 5.55 9.26
N ALA A 86 0.58 4.34 8.85
CA ALA A 86 1.20 3.10 9.30
C ALA A 86 2.37 2.68 8.41
N THR A 87 3.35 1.97 8.98
CA THR A 87 4.54 1.50 8.25
C THR A 87 4.32 0.08 7.77
N ILE A 88 4.69 -0.22 6.52
CA ILE A 88 4.60 -1.57 5.97
C ILE A 88 5.87 -2.34 6.35
N SER A 89 5.72 -3.57 6.84
CA SER A 89 6.87 -4.46 7.06
C SER A 89 7.52 -4.85 5.73
N GLN A 90 8.78 -4.46 5.55
CA GLN A 90 9.56 -4.69 4.33
C GLN A 90 9.63 -6.18 3.95
N ASN A 91 10.01 -7.05 4.90
CA ASN A 91 10.14 -8.49 4.67
C ASN A 91 8.84 -9.16 4.19
N ILE A 92 7.69 -8.70 4.69
CA ILE A 92 6.40 -9.24 4.26
C ILE A 92 5.99 -8.68 2.91
N TYR A 93 6.26 -7.39 2.69
CA TYR A 93 5.97 -6.73 1.43
C TYR A 93 6.72 -7.38 0.25
N GLU A 94 7.99 -7.71 0.43
CA GLU A 94 8.80 -8.39 -0.59
C GLU A 94 8.27 -9.82 -0.89
N ARG A 95 7.89 -10.57 0.15
CA ARG A 95 7.24 -11.88 -0.04
C ARG A 95 5.93 -11.77 -0.82
N LEU A 96 5.10 -10.80 -0.46
CA LEU A 96 3.85 -10.52 -1.15
C LEU A 96 4.09 -10.11 -2.60
N GLN A 97 5.11 -9.30 -2.89
CA GLN A 97 5.46 -8.94 -4.26
C GLN A 97 5.88 -10.14 -5.09
N PHE A 98 6.67 -11.06 -4.51
CA PHE A 98 7.05 -12.30 -5.17
C PHE A 98 5.83 -13.17 -5.48
N GLU A 99 4.92 -13.35 -4.53
CA GLU A 99 3.70 -14.13 -4.75
C GLU A 99 2.74 -13.44 -5.73
N ALA A 100 2.63 -12.11 -5.67
CA ALA A 100 1.83 -11.32 -6.61
C ALA A 100 2.36 -11.41 -8.05
N ALA A 101 3.67 -11.56 -8.25
CA ALA A 101 4.25 -11.79 -9.56
C ALA A 101 3.97 -13.21 -10.09
N ARG A 102 3.76 -14.18 -9.20
CA ARG A 102 3.41 -15.57 -9.55
C ARG A 102 1.92 -15.79 -9.80
N GLU A 103 1.06 -14.97 -9.20
CA GLU A 103 -0.38 -14.96 -9.46
C GLU A 103 -0.65 -14.41 -10.87
N ALA A 104 -0.87 -15.31 -11.83
CA ALA A 104 -1.27 -14.99 -13.21
C ALA A 104 -2.68 -14.40 -13.26
#